data_AF-A0A9D3NTT9-F1
#
_entry.id   AF-A0A9D3NTT9-F1
#
_cell.length_a   1.000
_cell.length_b   1.000
_cell.length_c   1.000
_cell.angle_alpha   90.00
_cell.angle_beta   90.00
_cell.angle_gamma   90.00
#
_symmetry.space_group_name_H-M   'P 1'
#
loop_
_entity.id
_entity.type
_entity.pdbx_description
1 polymer ?
#
loop_
_entity_poly.entity_id
_entity_poly.type
_entity_poly.pdbx_seq_one_letter_code
_entity_poly.pdbx_strand_id
1 'polypeptide(L)' 'MFSGLQRHVRAVVRVKLAKQDHRSNIYCKPPKEKIGPGQTVFTMSIFALGLLVPAGWIMYHIPVYRQTPPS' A
#
# COMPACT_ATOMS: atom_id res chain seq x y z
N MET A 1 -7.35 -13.98 49.00
CA MET A 1 -6.53 -12.90 48.37
C MET A 1 -5.87 -13.29 47.03
N PHE A 2 -6.06 -14.49 46.47
CA PHE A 2 -5.38 -14.91 45.21
C PHE A 2 -6.29 -15.10 43.98
N SER A 3 -7.61 -14.88 44.11
CA SER A 3 -8.59 -15.13 43.05
C SER A 3 -8.66 -14.03 41.98
N GLY A 4 -8.21 -12.81 42.27
CA GLY A 4 -8.14 -11.71 41.29
C GLY A 4 -6.99 -11.91 40.29
N LEU A 5 -5.81 -12.26 40.79
CA LEU A 5 -4.62 -12.53 39.97
C LEU A 5 -4.85 -13.70 39.01
N GLN A 6 -5.50 -14.77 39.47
CA GLN A 6 -5.87 -15.92 38.65
C GLN A 6 -6.76 -15.55 37.47
N ARG A 7 -7.69 -14.60 37.64
CA ARG A 7 -8.58 -14.15 36.55
C ARG A 7 -7.83 -13.34 35.51
N HIS A 8 -6.94 -12.45 35.95
CA HIS A 8 -6.13 -11.64 35.03
C HIS A 8 -5.17 -12.49 34.20
N VAL A 9 -4.51 -13.47 34.81
CA VAL A 9 -3.63 -14.39 34.08
C VAL A 9 -4.41 -15.18 33.03
N ARG A 10 -5.58 -15.74 33.39
CA ARG A 10 -6.41 -16.48 32.42
C ARG A 10 -6.95 -15.60 31.30
N ALA A 11 -7.35 -14.37 31.60
CA ALA A 11 -7.80 -13.41 30.59
C ALA A 11 -6.68 -13.06 29.60
N VAL A 12 -5.46 -12.78 30.10
CA VAL A 12 -4.30 -12.47 29.26
C VAL A 12 -3.89 -13.67 28.40
N VAL A 13 -3.92 -14.89 28.95
CA VAL A 13 -3.64 -16.11 28.19
C VAL A 13 -4.66 -16.33 27.06
N ARG A 14 -5.95 -16.12 27.32
CA ARG A 14 -7.00 -16.24 26.30
C ARG A 14 -6.87 -15.19 25.19
N VAL A 15 -6.57 -13.94 25.53
CA VAL A 15 -6.32 -12.87 24.56
C VAL A 15 -5.08 -13.18 23.72
N LYS A 16 -4.01 -13.71 24.32
CA LYS A 16 -2.82 -14.17 23.59
C LYS A 16 -3.13 -15.32 22.63
N LEU A 17 -3.90 -16.33 23.06
CA LEU A 17 -4.30 -17.44 22.19
C LEU A 17 -5.21 -16.95 21.05
N ALA A 18 -6.21 -16.13 21.34
CA ALA A 18 -7.14 -15.61 20.32
C ALA A 18 -6.44 -14.72 19.28
N LYS A 19 -5.38 -13.98 19.67
CA LYS A 19 -4.54 -13.21 18.75
C LYS A 19 -3.62 -14.11 17.91
N GLN A 20 -3.23 -15.28 18.42
CA GLN A 20 -2.33 -16.20 17.73
C GLN A 20 -3.05 -16.97 16.61
N ASP A 21 -4.37 -17.14 16.69
CA ASP A 21 -5.16 -17.95 15.76
C ASP A 21 -5.51 -17.27 14.41
N HIS A 22 -5.04 -16.04 14.16
CA HIS A 22 -5.24 -15.35 12.88
C HIS A 22 -3.93 -15.11 12.13
N ARG A 23 -3.04 -16.12 12.11
CA ARG A 23 -1.90 -16.15 11.19
C ARG A 23 -2.33 -16.88 9.91
N SER A 24 -3.17 -16.23 9.11
CA SER A 24 -3.47 -16.69 7.75
C SER A 24 -2.16 -16.65 6.94
N ASN A 25 -1.53 -17.82 6.79
CA ASN A 25 -0.34 -17.94 5.95
C ASN A 25 -0.81 -17.98 4.49
N ILE A 26 -0.88 -16.81 3.85
CA ILE A 26 -1.16 -16.70 2.42
C ILE A 26 0.11 -17.15 1.69
N TYR A 27 0.15 -18.42 1.35
CA TYR A 27 1.23 -18.99 0.55
C TYR A 27 0.94 -18.78 -0.94
N CYS A 28 1.82 -18.03 -1.61
CA CYS A 28 1.81 -17.90 -3.05
C CYS A 28 2.83 -18.86 -3.66
N LYS A 29 2.48 -19.44 -4.82
CA LYS A 29 3.47 -20.15 -5.65
C LYS A 29 4.55 -19.16 -6.09
N PRO A 30 5.81 -19.62 -6.29
CA PRO A 30 6.86 -18.76 -6.81
C PRO A 30 6.41 -18.16 -8.17
N PRO A 31 6.83 -16.92 -8.48
CA PRO A 31 6.46 -16.26 -9.72
C PRO A 31 6.95 -17.08 -10.91
N LYS A 32 6.05 -17.31 -11.90
CA LYS A 32 6.40 -18.01 -13.14
C LYS A 32 7.51 -17.27 -13.89
N GLU A 33 7.39 -15.95 -13.95
CA GLU A 33 8.37 -15.05 -14.54
C GLU A 33 8.97 -14.14 -13.47
N LYS A 34 10.29 -14.10 -13.38
CA LYS A 34 10.99 -13.27 -12.40
C LYS A 34 11.17 -11.86 -12.97
N ILE A 35 10.45 -10.89 -12.40
CA ILE A 35 10.69 -9.48 -12.70
C ILE A 35 12.01 -9.08 -12.04
N GLY A 36 13.02 -8.85 -12.86
CA GLY A 36 14.35 -8.42 -12.39
C GLY A 36 14.36 -6.93 -11.98
N PRO A 37 15.39 -6.49 -11.23
CA PRO A 37 15.52 -5.08 -10.82
C PRO A 37 15.44 -4.10 -11.99
N GLY A 38 16.07 -4.43 -13.13
CA GLY A 38 16.03 -3.59 -14.33
C GLY A 38 14.62 -3.44 -14.92
N GLN A 39 13.85 -4.52 -15.01
CA GLN A 39 12.46 -4.47 -15.51
C GLN A 39 11.54 -3.69 -14.58
N THR A 40 11.73 -3.82 -13.25
CA THR A 40 10.98 -3.05 -12.26
C THR A 40 11.27 -1.55 -12.39
N VAL A 41 12.54 -1.16 -12.43
CA VAL A 41 12.92 0.25 -12.57
C VAL A 41 12.35 0.83 -13.86
N PHE A 42 12.52 0.12 -14.99
CA PHE A 42 11.99 0.56 -16.27
C PHE A 42 10.48 0.76 -16.25
N THR A 43 9.73 -0.23 -15.75
CA THR A 43 8.26 -0.16 -15.66
C THR A 43 7.81 0.98 -14.74
N MET A 44 8.46 1.14 -13.58
CA MET A 44 8.14 2.22 -12.65
C MET A 44 8.45 3.60 -13.24
N SER A 45 9.56 3.75 -13.95
CA SER A 45 9.90 4.99 -14.65
C SER A 45 8.88 5.33 -15.73
N ILE A 46 8.50 4.37 -16.57
CA ILE A 46 7.47 4.59 -17.60
C ILE A 46 6.13 4.93 -16.97
N PHE A 47 5.74 4.22 -15.91
CA PHE A 47 4.51 4.51 -15.19
C PHE A 47 4.49 5.93 -14.63
N ALA A 48 5.59 6.35 -13.98
CA ALA A 48 5.73 7.70 -13.46
C ALA A 48 5.66 8.75 -14.58
N LEU A 49 6.38 8.56 -15.68
CA LEU A 49 6.33 9.46 -16.83
C LEU A 49 4.93 9.50 -17.47
N GLY A 50 4.26 8.35 -17.59
CA GLY A 50 2.91 8.25 -18.14
C GLY A 50 1.87 9.03 -17.34
N LEU A 51 2.07 9.19 -16.03
CA LEU A 51 1.23 10.05 -15.20
C LEU A 51 1.69 11.51 -15.21
N LEU A 52 3.00 11.75 -15.09
CA LEU A 52 3.55 13.08 -14.87
C LEU A 52 3.57 13.94 -16.14
N VAL A 53 3.76 13.33 -17.32
CA VAL A 53 3.75 14.04 -18.60
C VAL A 53 2.38 14.70 -18.89
N PRO A 54 1.25 13.97 -18.88
CA PRO A 54 -0.06 14.60 -19.12
C PRO A 54 -0.43 15.58 -18.00
N ALA A 55 -0.11 15.27 -16.74
CA ALA A 55 -0.35 16.19 -15.62
C ALA A 55 0.46 17.49 -15.76
N GLY A 56 1.74 17.38 -16.12
CA GLY A 56 2.64 18.51 -16.33
C GLY A 56 2.22 19.35 -17.54
N TRP A 57 1.77 18.72 -18.61
CA TRP A 57 1.21 19.42 -19.77
C TRP A 57 -0.02 20.26 -19.39
N ILE A 58 -0.98 19.66 -18.67
CA ILE A 58 -2.17 20.38 -18.21
C ILE A 58 -1.77 21.58 -17.34
N MET A 59 -0.87 21.38 -16.38
CA MET A 59 -0.40 22.44 -15.50
C MET A 59 0.31 23.57 -16.25
N TYR A 60 1.14 23.22 -17.23
CA TYR A 60 1.83 24.19 -18.08
C TYR A 60 0.85 25.07 -18.89
N HIS A 61 -0.28 24.51 -19.32
CA HIS A 61 -1.29 25.23 -20.08
C HIS A 61 -2.31 26.03 -19.23
N ILE A 62 -2.32 25.91 -17.90
CA ILE A 62 -3.22 26.68 -17.02
C ILE A 62 -3.20 28.20 -17.29
N PRO A 63 -2.04 28.87 -17.46
CA PRO A 63 -2.02 30.31 -17.71
C PRO A 63 -2.69 30.70 -19.02
N VAL A 64 -2.67 29.82 -20.03
CA VAL A 64 -3.34 30.03 -21.33
C VAL A 64 -4.85 29.93 -21.15
N TYR A 65 -5.34 28.91 -20.45
CA TYR A 65 -6.77 28.77 -20.15
C TYR A 65 -7.33 29.91 -19.30
N ARG A 66 -6.50 30.53 -18.44
CA ARG A 66 -6.90 31.65 -17.59
C ARG A 66 -7.01 32.99 -18.34
N GLN A 67 -6.33 33.13 -19.48
CA GLN A 67 -6.29 34.36 -20.27
C GLN A 67 -7.41 34.47 -21.30
N THR A 68 -8.10 33.38 -21.61
CA THR A 68 -9.31 33.40 -22.43
C THR A 68 -10.43 34.11 -21.66
N PRO A 69 -10.84 35.35 -22.06
CA PRO A 69 -12.06 35.92 -21.53
C PRO A 69 -13.25 35.08 -21.98
N PRO A 70 -14.33 34.98 -21.19
CA PRO A 70 -15.55 34.33 -21.65
C PRO A 70 -16.07 35.08 -22.89
N SER A 71 -16.20 34.36 -24.00
CA SER A 71 -16.92 34.81 -25.20
C SER A 71 -18.42 34.83 -24.96
#